data_AF-A0AAU7JS03-F1
#
_entry.id   AF-A0AAU7JS03-F1
#
_cell.length_a   1.000
_cell.length_b   1.000
_cell.length_c   1.000
_cell.angle_alpha   90.00
_cell.angle_beta   90.00
_cell.angle_gamma   90.00
#
_symmetry.space_group_name_H-M   'P 1'
#
loop_
_entity.id
_entity.type
_entity.pdbx_description
1 polymer ?
#
loop_
_entity_poly.entity_id
_entity_poly.type
_entity_poly.pdbx_seq_one_letter_code
_entity_poly.pdbx_strand_id
1 'polypeptide(L)'
;MPLPINQALEAIETGMHSLGRTFTAGLLRPGLPPEQTRTDLGERGLVPSDELVELYGWHDGTDALEGTTLDDMHLFPGFYFASLKEALTNYDAFRDDRRWNPDWLPVFANGGGDFLAVTCSEEPNTRGEVIHFRIEESEHPVEFASVSRLLNTVAAAYLERVYFIDEDGYLEMDDSVFSEVARRLNPDVAWWQD
;
A
#
# COMPACT_ATOMS: atom_id res chain seq x y z
N MET A 1 8.62 -18.40 -3.15
CA MET A 1 8.84 -17.62 -4.39
C MET A 1 7.77 -16.54 -4.42
N PRO A 2 8.09 -15.33 -4.90
CA PRO A 2 7.08 -14.28 -5.07
C PRO A 2 6.01 -14.76 -6.07
N LEU A 3 4.76 -14.48 -5.73
CA LEU A 3 3.57 -14.65 -6.54
C LEU A 3 3.49 -13.57 -7.63
N PRO A 4 2.91 -13.87 -8.80
CA PRO A 4 2.37 -12.86 -9.68
C PRO A 4 1.45 -11.90 -8.91
N ILE A 5 1.45 -10.62 -9.25
CA ILE A 5 0.75 -9.58 -8.48
C ILE A 5 -0.75 -9.89 -8.33
N ASN A 6 -1.44 -10.33 -9.39
CA ASN A 6 -2.84 -10.74 -9.31
C ASN A 6 -3.10 -11.86 -8.28
N GLN A 7 -2.21 -12.85 -8.18
CA GLN A 7 -2.31 -13.90 -7.16
C GLN A 7 -2.01 -13.38 -5.75
N ALA A 8 -1.12 -12.40 -5.60
CA ALA A 8 -0.89 -11.75 -4.32
C ALA A 8 -2.13 -10.96 -3.87
N LEU A 9 -2.78 -10.24 -4.77
CA LEU A 9 -4.03 -9.52 -4.49
C LEU A 9 -5.17 -10.47 -4.07
N GLU A 10 -5.37 -11.57 -4.80
CA GLU A 10 -6.34 -12.61 -4.44
C GLU A 10 -6.05 -13.24 -3.07
N ALA A 11 -4.76 -13.44 -2.74
CA ALA A 11 -4.35 -13.98 -1.45
C ALA A 11 -4.60 -12.99 -0.30
N ILE A 12 -4.41 -11.69 -0.52
CA ILE A 12 -4.74 -10.63 0.46
C ILE A 12 -6.25 -10.64 0.74
N GLU A 13 -7.09 -10.67 -0.29
CA GLU A 13 -8.55 -10.70 -0.14
C GLU A 13 -9.02 -11.95 0.61
N THR A 14 -8.48 -13.12 0.23
CA THR A 14 -8.74 -14.39 0.92
C THR A 14 -8.28 -14.35 2.38
N GLY A 15 -7.15 -13.71 2.64
CA GLY A 15 -6.59 -13.51 3.97
C GLY A 15 -7.51 -12.68 4.87
N MET A 16 -8.01 -11.55 4.38
CA MET A 16 -8.99 -10.72 5.09
C MET A 16 -10.26 -11.51 5.45
N HIS A 17 -10.82 -12.27 4.49
CA HIS A 17 -11.98 -13.12 4.76
C HIS A 17 -11.69 -14.19 5.81
N SER A 18 -10.48 -14.78 5.81
CA SER A 18 -10.07 -15.79 6.78
C SER A 18 -9.93 -15.24 8.20
N LEU A 19 -9.60 -13.94 8.34
CA LEU A 19 -9.61 -13.22 9.62
C LEU A 19 -11.01 -12.72 10.04
N GLY A 20 -12.06 -13.02 9.26
CA GLY A 20 -13.41 -12.55 9.53
C GLY A 20 -13.65 -11.09 9.15
N ARG A 21 -12.72 -10.44 8.45
CA ARG A 21 -12.80 -9.03 8.02
C ARG A 21 -13.60 -8.85 6.72
N THR A 22 -14.74 -9.53 6.63
CA THR A 22 -15.62 -9.44 5.44
C THR A 22 -16.21 -8.04 5.26
N PHE A 23 -16.39 -7.28 6.35
CA PHE A 23 -16.81 -5.88 6.25
C PHE A 23 -15.75 -5.03 5.53
N THR A 24 -14.49 -5.13 5.95
CA THR A 24 -13.34 -4.47 5.27
C THR A 24 -13.28 -4.79 3.79
N ALA A 25 -13.38 -6.07 3.42
CA ALA A 25 -13.40 -6.47 2.00
C ALA A 25 -14.57 -5.83 1.23
N GLY A 26 -15.73 -5.67 1.88
CA GLY A 26 -16.89 -4.97 1.33
C GLY A 26 -16.75 -3.46 1.18
N LEU A 27 -15.72 -2.84 1.79
CA LEU A 27 -15.40 -1.43 1.62
C LEU A 27 -14.51 -1.17 0.40
N LEU A 28 -13.94 -2.21 -0.21
CA LEU A 28 -13.08 -2.06 -1.38
C LEU A 28 -13.90 -1.65 -2.61
N ARG A 29 -13.46 -0.57 -3.25
CA ARG A 29 -14.14 0.03 -4.40
C ARG A 29 -13.84 -0.78 -5.66
N PRO A 30 -14.77 -0.88 -6.63
CA PRO A 30 -14.47 -1.50 -7.91
C PRO A 30 -13.22 -0.90 -8.56
N GLY A 31 -12.38 -1.74 -9.16
CA GLY A 31 -11.15 -1.31 -9.82
C GLY A 31 -11.38 -0.36 -11.01
N LEU A 32 -10.35 0.42 -11.31
CA LEU A 32 -10.35 1.41 -12.40
C LEU A 32 -9.90 0.80 -13.74
N PRO A 33 -10.41 1.32 -14.88
CA PRO A 33 -9.79 1.08 -16.16
C PRO A 33 -8.32 1.55 -16.17
N PRO A 34 -7.37 0.78 -16.72
CA PRO A 34 -5.95 1.15 -16.73
C PRO A 34 -5.64 2.55 -17.28
N GLU A 35 -6.33 2.94 -18.35
CA GLU A 35 -6.16 4.26 -18.98
C GLU A 35 -6.60 5.42 -18.08
N GLN A 36 -7.58 5.19 -17.20
CA GLN A 36 -8.01 6.21 -16.24
C GLN A 36 -6.89 6.50 -15.23
N THR A 37 -6.31 5.45 -14.63
CA THR A 37 -5.19 5.60 -13.70
C THR A 37 -4.00 6.32 -14.34
N ARG A 38 -3.64 5.95 -15.57
CA ARG A 38 -2.54 6.62 -16.30
C ARG A 38 -2.85 8.07 -16.63
N THR A 39 -4.08 8.38 -17.02
CA THR A 39 -4.48 9.74 -17.37
C THR A 39 -4.46 10.65 -16.14
N ASP A 40 -5.12 10.25 -15.05
CA ASP A 40 -5.27 11.07 -13.85
C ASP A 40 -3.92 11.36 -13.16
N LEU A 41 -3.00 10.39 -13.22
CA LEU A 41 -1.60 10.56 -12.76
C LEU A 41 -0.79 11.43 -13.72
N GLY A 42 -0.92 11.21 -15.03
CA GLY A 42 -0.24 11.98 -16.06
C GLY A 42 -0.59 13.46 -16.05
N GLU A 43 -1.81 13.84 -15.65
CA GLU A 43 -2.22 15.24 -15.46
C GLU A 43 -1.37 15.99 -14.41
N ARG A 44 -0.72 15.25 -13.50
CA ARG A 44 0.19 15.77 -12.47
C ARG A 44 1.66 15.53 -12.78
N GLY A 45 1.97 15.04 -13.98
CA GLY A 45 3.32 14.68 -14.40
C GLY A 45 3.84 13.36 -13.80
N LEU A 46 2.97 12.57 -13.15
CA LEU A 46 3.33 11.31 -12.54
C LEU A 46 3.27 10.19 -13.59
N VAL A 47 4.31 9.36 -13.62
CA VAL A 47 4.41 8.23 -14.56
C VAL A 47 4.36 6.90 -13.79
N PRO A 48 3.20 6.22 -13.74
CA PRO A 48 3.05 5.03 -12.93
C PRO A 48 3.79 3.82 -13.50
N SER A 49 4.16 2.88 -12.62
CA SER A 49 4.52 1.51 -13.02
C SER A 49 3.27 0.74 -13.46
N ASP A 50 3.45 -0.33 -14.24
CA ASP A 50 2.35 -1.23 -14.60
C ASP A 50 1.73 -1.91 -13.37
N GLU A 51 2.56 -2.22 -12.36
CA GLU A 51 2.12 -2.81 -11.09
C GLU A 51 1.17 -1.89 -10.31
N LEU A 52 1.43 -0.58 -10.31
CA LEU A 52 0.54 0.40 -9.68
C LEU A 52 -0.78 0.52 -10.44
N VAL A 53 -0.74 0.46 -11.77
CA VAL A 53 -1.94 0.45 -12.61
C VAL A 53 -2.76 -0.82 -12.36
N GLU A 54 -2.12 -1.97 -12.19
CA GLU A 54 -2.78 -3.23 -11.86
C GLU A 54 -3.40 -3.21 -10.45
N LEU A 55 -2.72 -2.62 -9.46
CA LEU A 55 -3.26 -2.42 -8.11
C LEU A 55 -4.55 -1.59 -8.13
N TYR A 56 -4.57 -0.44 -8.80
CA TYR A 56 -5.80 0.36 -8.95
C TYR A 56 -6.84 -0.30 -9.86
N GLY A 57 -6.41 -1.19 -10.76
CA GLY A 57 -7.31 -2.02 -11.59
C GLY A 57 -7.98 -3.15 -10.81
N TRP A 58 -7.42 -3.57 -9.67
CA TRP A 58 -8.05 -4.50 -8.74
C TRP A 58 -9.11 -3.78 -7.90
N HIS A 59 -8.72 -2.73 -7.19
CA HIS A 59 -9.65 -1.87 -6.45
C HIS A 59 -9.23 -0.41 -6.49
N ASP A 60 -10.19 0.52 -6.54
CA ASP A 60 -9.95 1.96 -6.40
C ASP A 60 -9.88 2.38 -4.93
N GLY A 61 -9.05 1.70 -4.13
CA GLY A 61 -8.96 1.93 -2.70
C GLY A 61 -10.21 1.54 -1.90
N THR A 62 -10.34 2.14 -0.72
CA THR A 62 -11.36 1.82 0.28
C THR A 62 -12.34 2.98 0.50
N ASP A 63 -13.63 2.69 0.64
CA ASP A 63 -14.64 3.70 1.00
C ASP A 63 -14.66 3.99 2.51
N ALA A 64 -14.57 5.27 2.87
CA ALA A 64 -14.81 5.77 4.22
C ALA A 64 -16.32 6.04 4.45
N LEU A 65 -17.10 4.98 4.63
CA LEU A 65 -18.54 5.08 4.89
C LEU A 65 -18.83 5.61 6.31
N GLU A 66 -20.01 6.19 6.51
CA GLU A 66 -20.45 6.63 7.84
C GLU A 66 -20.51 5.44 8.80
N GLY A 67 -19.88 5.57 9.97
CA GLY A 67 -19.80 4.51 10.98
C GLY A 67 -18.62 3.55 10.81
N THR A 68 -17.86 3.65 9.73
CA THR A 68 -16.60 2.91 9.54
C THR A 68 -15.50 3.50 10.43
N THR A 69 -14.82 2.66 11.20
CA THR A 69 -13.61 3.06 11.93
C THR A 69 -12.40 3.06 11.00
N LEU A 70 -11.31 3.73 11.39
CA LEU A 70 -10.07 3.68 10.63
C LEU A 70 -9.56 2.25 10.50
N ASP A 71 -9.61 1.47 11.59
CA ASP A 71 -9.18 0.08 11.53
C ASP A 71 -10.02 -0.74 10.57
N ASP A 72 -11.33 -0.55 10.48
CA ASP A 72 -12.17 -1.27 9.52
C ASP A 72 -11.69 -1.12 8.07
N MET A 73 -11.01 -0.02 7.73
CA MET A 73 -10.47 0.22 6.39
C MET A 73 -9.07 -0.39 6.17
N HIS A 74 -8.36 -0.75 7.24
CA HIS A 74 -7.00 -1.27 7.14
C HIS A 74 -6.96 -2.55 6.31
N LEU A 75 -6.16 -2.50 5.24
CA LEU A 75 -5.86 -3.64 4.37
C LEU A 75 -4.78 -4.54 5.00
N PHE A 76 -3.89 -3.93 5.76
CA PHE A 76 -2.90 -4.56 6.63
C PHE A 76 -2.67 -3.62 7.82
N PRO A 77 -2.10 -4.11 8.95
CA PRO A 77 -1.97 -3.31 10.17
C PRO A 77 -1.41 -1.91 9.91
N GLY A 78 -2.16 -0.90 10.37
CA GLY A 78 -1.78 0.52 10.29
C GLY A 78 -2.03 1.22 8.96
N PHE A 79 -2.47 0.54 7.90
CA PHE A 79 -2.64 1.16 6.58
C PHE A 79 -3.90 0.71 5.84
N TYR A 80 -4.64 1.67 5.31
CA TYR A 80 -5.71 1.44 4.32
C TYR A 80 -5.25 1.82 2.92
N PHE A 81 -5.88 1.24 1.91
CA PHE A 81 -5.63 1.56 0.51
C PHE A 81 -6.43 2.79 0.10
N ALA A 82 -5.76 3.91 -0.18
CA ALA A 82 -6.43 5.13 -0.58
C ALA A 82 -7.01 5.01 -1.99
N SER A 83 -8.20 5.57 -2.22
CA SER A 83 -8.71 5.71 -3.60
C SER A 83 -7.75 6.58 -4.42
N LEU A 84 -7.74 6.40 -5.76
CA LEU A 84 -6.84 7.21 -6.60
C LEU A 84 -7.10 8.70 -6.41
N LYS A 85 -8.38 9.09 -6.27
CA LYS A 85 -8.77 10.47 -5.99
C LYS A 85 -8.20 10.99 -4.67
N GLU A 86 -8.24 10.17 -3.63
CA GLU A 86 -7.69 10.52 -2.31
C GLU A 86 -6.17 10.60 -2.35
N ALA A 87 -5.50 9.62 -2.96
CA ALA A 87 -4.05 9.63 -3.18
C ALA A 87 -3.61 10.90 -3.91
N LEU A 88 -4.33 11.33 -4.95
CA LEU A 88 -4.07 12.56 -5.67
C LEU A 88 -4.33 13.82 -4.83
N THR A 89 -5.35 13.80 -3.97
CA THR A 89 -5.64 14.92 -3.05
C THR A 89 -4.51 15.08 -2.03
N ASN A 90 -4.02 13.97 -1.47
CA ASN A 90 -2.88 13.97 -0.56
C ASN A 90 -1.59 14.38 -1.29
N TYR A 91 -1.35 13.87 -2.50
CA TYR A 91 -0.24 14.32 -3.34
C TYR A 91 -0.24 15.84 -3.53
N ASP A 92 -1.39 16.42 -3.93
CA ASP A 92 -1.52 17.86 -4.15
C ASP A 92 -1.25 18.68 -2.86
N ALA A 93 -1.57 18.11 -1.70
CA ALA A 93 -1.33 18.73 -0.39
C ALA A 93 0.15 18.66 0.05
N PHE A 94 0.88 17.60 -0.32
CA PHE A 94 2.26 17.36 0.12
C PHE A 94 3.33 17.75 -0.91
N ARG A 95 3.00 17.93 -2.19
CA ARG A 95 3.98 18.17 -3.27
C ARG A 95 4.92 19.36 -3.06
N ASP A 96 4.52 20.33 -2.23
CA ASP A 96 5.31 21.52 -1.90
C ASP A 96 6.06 21.38 -0.55
N ASP A 97 5.90 20.27 0.18
CA ASP A 97 6.67 19.95 1.39
C ASP A 97 8.12 19.58 1.00
N ARG A 98 9.09 20.19 1.68
CA ARG A 98 10.53 19.97 1.44
C ARG A 98 10.99 18.52 1.63
N ARG A 99 10.21 17.69 2.31
CA ARG A 99 10.50 16.26 2.56
C ARG A 99 9.86 15.36 1.53
N TRP A 100 8.92 15.89 0.76
CA TRP A 100 8.19 15.16 -0.26
C TRP A 100 8.96 15.18 -1.58
N ASN A 101 9.06 14.03 -2.24
CA ASN A 101 9.52 13.98 -3.62
C ASN A 101 8.29 14.16 -4.54
N PRO A 102 8.32 15.08 -5.53
CA PRO A 102 7.21 15.28 -6.45
C PRO A 102 6.87 14.05 -7.31
N ASP A 103 7.71 13.02 -7.36
CA ASP A 103 7.38 11.76 -8.03
C ASP A 103 6.63 10.77 -7.13
N TRP A 104 6.43 11.06 -5.84
CA TRP A 104 5.77 10.14 -4.90
C TRP A 104 4.25 10.31 -4.91
N LEU A 105 3.53 9.20 -5.12
CA LEU A 105 2.08 9.12 -4.95
C LEU A 105 1.75 8.40 -3.62
N PRO A 106 0.99 8.98 -2.68
CA PRO A 106 0.64 8.33 -1.42
C PRO A 106 -0.48 7.28 -1.64
N VAL A 107 -0.11 6.00 -1.76
CA VAL A 107 -1.03 4.92 -2.15
C VAL A 107 -1.71 4.28 -0.94
N PHE A 108 -0.97 4.00 0.12
CA PHE A 108 -1.54 3.53 1.39
C PHE A 108 -1.36 4.60 2.45
N ALA A 109 -2.39 4.82 3.25
CA ALA A 109 -2.42 5.86 4.26
C ALA A 109 -2.77 5.28 5.63
N ASN A 110 -2.24 5.88 6.69
CA ASN A 110 -2.57 5.50 8.06
C ASN A 110 -3.60 6.43 8.72
N GLY A 111 -4.16 7.40 7.99
CA GLY A 111 -5.10 8.41 8.51
C GLY A 111 -4.47 9.48 9.43
N GLY A 112 -3.20 9.33 9.82
CA GLY A 112 -2.42 10.26 10.63
C GLY A 112 -1.42 11.12 9.85
N GLY A 113 -1.29 10.90 8.53
CA GLY A 113 -0.39 11.64 7.64
C GLY A 113 0.87 10.88 7.23
N ASP A 114 1.01 9.62 7.64
CA ASP A 114 2.03 8.73 7.10
C ASP A 114 1.48 7.98 5.88
N PHE A 115 2.38 7.69 4.95
CA PHE A 115 2.04 7.01 3.70
C PHE A 115 3.06 5.95 3.35
N LEU A 116 2.59 4.85 2.75
CA LEU A 116 3.39 4.12 1.78
C LEU A 116 3.17 4.76 0.41
N ALA A 117 4.13 5.58 0.01
CA ALA A 117 4.11 6.27 -1.26
C ALA A 117 4.82 5.45 -2.35
N VAL A 118 4.30 5.48 -3.57
CA VAL A 118 4.89 4.79 -4.73
C VAL A 118 5.53 5.81 -5.67
N THR A 119 6.76 5.54 -6.06
CA THR A 119 7.51 6.40 -6.99
C THR A 119 6.96 6.26 -8.42
N CYS A 120 6.41 7.35 -8.95
CA CYS A 120 5.85 7.48 -10.29
C CYS A 120 6.74 8.37 -11.16
N SER A 121 7.97 7.91 -11.43
CA SER A 121 9.00 8.68 -12.13
C SER A 121 9.20 8.23 -13.57
N GLU A 122 9.68 9.12 -14.44
CA GLU A 122 10.18 8.75 -15.78
C GLU A 122 11.39 7.80 -15.69
N GLU A 123 12.18 7.88 -14.62
CA GLU A 123 13.35 7.02 -14.39
C GLU A 123 12.95 5.56 -14.11
N PRO A 124 13.18 4.61 -15.05
CA PRO A 124 12.64 3.25 -14.92
C PRO A 124 13.21 2.44 -13.75
N ASN A 125 14.40 2.79 -13.25
CA ASN A 125 15.08 2.04 -12.20
C ASN A 125 14.51 2.29 -10.80
N THR A 126 13.86 3.44 -10.58
CA THR A 126 13.23 3.81 -9.30
C THR A 126 11.71 3.78 -9.38
N ARG A 127 11.14 3.72 -10.59
CA ARG A 127 9.70 3.64 -10.81
C ARG A 127 9.12 2.40 -10.12
N GLY A 128 8.12 2.62 -9.29
CA GLY A 128 7.42 1.59 -8.53
C GLY A 128 8.01 1.31 -7.15
N GLU A 129 9.16 1.88 -6.79
CA GLU A 129 9.69 1.80 -5.42
C GLU A 129 8.67 2.35 -4.42
N VAL A 130 8.53 1.67 -3.29
CA VAL A 130 7.63 2.03 -2.20
C VAL A 130 8.44 2.66 -1.07
N ILE A 131 8.06 3.89 -0.71
CA ILE A 131 8.69 4.71 0.31
C ILE A 131 7.73 4.85 1.48
N HIS A 132 8.21 4.59 2.69
CA HIS A 132 7.44 4.89 3.89
C HIS A 132 7.72 6.32 4.35
N PHE A 133 6.86 7.22 3.87
CA PHE A 133 6.84 8.60 4.31
C PHE A 133 6.21 8.66 5.71
N ARG A 134 6.99 9.14 6.67
CA ARG A 134 6.55 9.35 8.06
C ARG A 134 6.56 10.84 8.35
N ILE A 135 5.43 11.41 8.73
CA ILE A 135 5.24 12.86 8.84
C ILE A 135 6.13 13.51 9.91
N GLU A 136 6.66 12.74 10.85
CA GLU A 136 7.57 13.23 11.89
C GLU A 136 9.05 13.10 11.51
N GLU A 137 9.35 12.38 10.43
CA GLU A 137 10.72 12.08 10.00
C GLU A 137 11.20 13.06 8.92
N SER A 138 12.53 13.16 8.77
CA SER A 138 13.17 13.96 7.73
C SER A 138 13.69 13.15 6.56
N GLU A 139 13.93 11.85 6.75
CA GLU A 139 14.42 10.93 5.75
C GLU A 139 13.45 9.76 5.58
N HIS A 140 13.26 9.34 4.33
CA HIS A 140 12.29 8.30 3.98
C HIS A 140 12.97 7.33 3.01
N PRO A 141 13.66 6.29 3.52
CA PRO A 141 14.32 5.30 2.67
C PRO A 141 13.28 4.44 1.94
N VAL A 142 13.75 3.74 0.89
CA VAL A 142 12.97 2.72 0.19
C VAL A 142 12.66 1.57 1.15
N GLU A 143 11.37 1.29 1.36
CA GLU A 143 10.91 0.16 2.17
C GLU A 143 10.67 -1.08 1.30
N PHE A 144 10.21 -0.92 0.07
CA PHE A 144 10.11 -2.02 -0.90
C PHE A 144 10.56 -1.58 -2.28
N ALA A 145 11.33 -2.42 -2.98
CA ALA A 145 11.83 -2.09 -4.31
C ALA A 145 10.73 -2.08 -5.41
N SER A 146 9.53 -2.60 -5.13
CA SER A 146 8.40 -2.50 -6.06
C SER A 146 7.05 -2.70 -5.34
N VAL A 147 5.95 -2.34 -6.02
CA VAL A 147 4.58 -2.60 -5.54
C VAL A 147 4.34 -4.10 -5.40
N SER A 148 4.79 -4.92 -6.36
CA SER A 148 4.71 -6.38 -6.25
C SER A 148 5.39 -6.92 -5.00
N ARG A 149 6.52 -6.34 -4.56
CA ARG A 149 7.24 -6.79 -3.37
C ARG A 149 6.50 -6.47 -2.07
N LEU A 150 5.93 -5.27 -1.98
CA LEU A 150 5.02 -4.90 -0.89
C LEU A 150 3.86 -5.90 -0.83
N LEU A 151 3.12 -6.07 -1.92
CA LEU A 151 1.93 -6.91 -1.96
C LEU A 151 2.25 -8.39 -1.70
N ASN A 152 3.38 -8.89 -2.18
CA ASN A 152 3.84 -10.25 -1.86
C ASN A 152 4.17 -10.43 -0.38
N THR A 153 4.73 -9.39 0.27
CA THR A 153 5.03 -9.42 1.70
C THR A 153 3.73 -9.42 2.51
N VAL A 154 2.77 -8.56 2.15
CA VAL A 154 1.44 -8.52 2.77
C VAL A 154 0.69 -9.84 2.56
N ALA A 155 0.69 -10.39 1.35
CA ALA A 155 0.07 -11.67 1.04
C ALA A 155 0.70 -12.82 1.85
N ALA A 156 2.03 -12.86 1.94
CA ALA A 156 2.73 -13.87 2.74
C ALA A 156 2.37 -13.75 4.24
N ALA A 157 2.28 -12.53 4.77
CA ALA A 157 1.88 -12.31 6.16
C ALA A 157 0.45 -12.82 6.46
N TYR A 158 -0.49 -12.64 5.52
CA TYR A 158 -1.82 -13.27 5.61
C TYR A 158 -1.75 -14.81 5.57
N LEU A 159 -1.03 -15.36 4.59
CA LEU A 159 -0.93 -16.82 4.39
C LEU A 159 -0.22 -17.54 5.54
N GLU A 160 0.79 -16.90 6.13
CA GLU A 160 1.60 -17.42 7.23
C GLU A 160 0.99 -17.09 8.61
N ARG A 161 -0.19 -16.43 8.64
CA ARG A 161 -0.92 -16.03 9.86
C ARG A 161 -0.11 -15.15 10.80
N VAL A 162 0.67 -14.26 10.22
CA VAL A 162 1.39 -13.20 10.95
C VAL A 162 0.40 -12.13 11.44
N TYR A 163 -0.63 -11.87 10.63
CA TYR A 163 -1.73 -10.98 10.98
C TYR A 163 -2.79 -11.71 11.81
N PHE A 164 -3.34 -11.01 12.79
CA PHE A 164 -4.40 -11.51 13.66
C PHE A 164 -5.35 -10.39 14.08
N ILE A 165 -6.51 -10.77 14.62
CA ILE A 165 -7.42 -9.84 15.30
C ILE A 165 -7.16 -9.97 16.80
N ASP A 166 -6.87 -8.86 17.47
CA ASP A 166 -6.62 -8.86 18.91
C ASP A 166 -7.91 -8.96 19.75
N GLU A 167 -7.77 -8.84 21.07
CA GLU A 167 -8.91 -8.94 22.00
C GLU A 167 -9.91 -7.77 21.88
N ASP A 168 -9.46 -6.62 21.37
CA ASP A 168 -10.26 -5.41 21.20
C ASP A 168 -10.88 -5.32 19.77
N GLY A 169 -10.51 -6.23 18.88
CA GLY A 169 -11.05 -6.35 17.53
C GLY A 169 -10.21 -5.67 16.45
N TYR A 170 -9.00 -5.21 16.78
CA TYR A 170 -8.10 -4.52 15.85
C TYR A 170 -7.26 -5.49 15.02
N LEU A 171 -6.97 -5.11 13.78
CA LEU A 171 -6.04 -5.85 12.93
C LEU A 171 -4.60 -5.54 13.33
N GLU A 172 -3.93 -6.55 13.87
CA GLU A 172 -2.59 -6.47 14.44
C GLU A 172 -1.64 -7.50 13.82
N MET A 173 -0.35 -7.35 14.12
CA MET A 173 0.69 -8.30 13.72
C MET A 173 1.78 -8.47 14.77
N ASP A 174 2.48 -9.60 14.68
CA ASP A 174 3.78 -9.74 15.33
C ASP A 174 4.85 -9.08 14.45
N ASP A 175 5.32 -7.89 14.85
CA ASP A 175 6.29 -7.09 14.10
C ASP A 175 7.61 -7.85 13.84
N SER A 176 8.03 -8.70 14.79
CA SER A 176 9.27 -9.46 14.63
C SER A 176 9.11 -10.54 13.56
N VAL A 177 7.98 -11.26 13.59
CA VAL A 177 7.66 -12.27 12.57
C VAL A 177 7.42 -11.62 11.22
N PHE A 178 6.73 -10.48 11.17
CA PHE A 178 6.54 -9.72 9.93
C PHE A 178 7.88 -9.30 9.33
N SER A 179 8.79 -8.78 10.15
CA SER A 179 10.14 -8.39 9.72
C SER A 179 10.94 -9.57 9.17
N GLU A 180 10.77 -10.78 9.71
CA GLU A 180 11.39 -11.99 9.15
C GLU A 180 10.83 -12.36 7.77
N VAL A 181 9.51 -12.27 7.58
CA VAL A 181 8.85 -12.48 6.28
C VAL A 181 9.33 -11.44 5.27
N ALA A 182 9.32 -10.18 5.67
CA ALA A 182 9.75 -9.06 4.83
C ALA A 182 11.23 -9.19 4.45
N ARG A 183 12.13 -9.48 5.39
CA ARG A 183 13.56 -9.73 5.10
C ARG A 183 13.78 -10.86 4.11
N ARG A 184 13.05 -11.98 4.26
CA ARG A 184 13.15 -13.15 3.38
C ARG A 184 12.71 -12.85 1.95
N LEU A 185 11.66 -12.05 1.78
CA LEU A 185 11.12 -11.67 0.46
C LEU A 185 11.84 -10.43 -0.12
N ASN A 186 12.50 -9.65 0.74
CA ASN A 186 13.17 -8.40 0.43
C ASN A 186 14.69 -8.40 0.75
N PRO A 187 15.47 -9.42 0.32
CA PRO A 187 16.86 -9.60 0.77
C PRO A 187 17.84 -8.51 0.31
N ASP A 188 17.49 -7.75 -0.73
CA ASP A 188 18.28 -6.69 -1.35
C ASP A 188 17.83 -5.28 -0.94
N VAL A 189 16.79 -5.16 -0.11
CA VAL A 189 16.33 -3.87 0.43
C VAL A 189 16.95 -3.65 1.80
N ALA A 190 17.77 -2.61 1.94
CA ALA A 190 18.52 -2.31 3.16
C ALA A 190 17.61 -2.20 4.41
N TRP A 191 16.44 -1.59 4.25
CA TRP A 191 15.45 -1.42 5.34
C TRP A 191 15.13 -2.72 6.09
N TRP A 192 15.07 -3.85 5.38
CA TRP A 192 14.72 -5.14 5.99
C TRP A 192 15.93 -5.95 6.47
N GLN A 193 17.17 -5.45 6.28
CA GLN A 193 18.38 -6.16 6.70
C GLN A 193 18.87 -5.76 8.10
N ASP A 194 18.41 -4.62 8.60
CA ASP A 194 18.65 -4.18 9.97
C ASP A 194 17.83 -5.01 10.99
#